data_AF-A0A5N9CUW2-F1
#
_entry.id   AF-A0A5N9CUW2-F1
#
_cell.length_a   1.000
_cell.length_b   1.000
_cell.length_c   1.000
_cell.angle_alpha   90.00
_cell.angle_beta   90.00
_cell.angle_gamma   90.00
#
_symmetry.space_group_name_H-M   'P 1'
#
loop_
_entity.id
_entity.type
_entity.pdbx_description
1 polymer ?
#
loop_
_entity_poly.entity_id
_entity_poly.type
_entity_poly.pdbx_seq_one_letter_code
_entity_poly.pdbx_strand_id
1 'polypeptide(L)' 'LRESGVTAPEEFVDACLDLVGPLEFSEATRSELLDQATEDGGLNWDTVEDSEKSEQKIGVMLALIGASRDFQFA' A
#
# COMPACT_ATOMS: atom_id res chain seq x y z
N LEU A 1 5.74 6.26 6.13
CA LEU A 1 5.36 4.87 6.45
C LEU A 1 6.02 4.39 7.74
N ARG A 2 7.32 4.05 7.75
CA ARG A 2 8.03 3.61 8.97
C ARG A 2 8.02 4.65 10.10
N GLU A 3 8.38 5.91 9.81
CA GLU A 3 8.34 7.00 10.79
C GLU A 3 6.91 7.32 11.27
N SER A 4 5.91 6.99 10.45
CA SER A 4 4.49 7.19 10.72
C SER A 4 3.88 6.04 11.55
N GLY A 5 4.63 4.96 11.81
CA GLY A 5 4.16 3.80 12.59
C GLY A 5 3.11 2.94 11.89
N VAL A 6 2.95 3.08 10.57
CA VAL A 6 1.93 2.34 9.80
C VAL A 6 2.27 0.86 9.80
N THR A 7 1.32 0.03 10.24
CA THR A 7 1.47 -1.43 10.31
C THR A 7 0.24 -2.19 9.82
N ALA A 8 -0.97 -1.69 10.08
CA ALA A 8 -2.20 -2.33 9.66
C ALA A 8 -2.37 -2.29 8.13
N PRO A 9 -2.95 -3.34 7.50
CA PRO A 9 -3.19 -3.37 6.05
C PRO A 9 -3.97 -2.17 5.51
N GLU A 10 -4.99 -1.72 6.24
CA GLU A 10 -5.85 -0.59 5.86
C GLU A 10 -5.06 0.72 5.85
N GLU A 11 -4.34 1.00 6.93
CA GLU A 11 -3.47 2.18 7.04
C GLU A 11 -2.33 2.15 6.02
N PHE A 12 -1.81 0.96 5.70
CA PHE A 12 -0.80 0.77 4.67
C PHE A 12 -1.31 1.15 3.28
N VAL A 13 -2.48 0.63 2.89
CA VAL A 13 -3.09 0.97 1.60
C VAL A 13 -3.40 2.45 1.52
N ASP A 14 -4.07 3.01 2.54
CA ASP A 14 -4.44 4.43 2.55
C ASP A 14 -3.20 5.32 2.46
N ALA A 15 -2.15 5.03 3.23
CA ALA A 15 -0.93 5.81 3.16
C ALA A 15 -0.21 5.66 1.81
N CYS A 16 -0.31 4.53 1.12
CA CYS A 16 0.21 4.37 -0.24
C CYS A 16 -0.58 5.17 -1.27
N LEU A 17 -1.91 5.24 -1.15
CA LEU A 17 -2.75 6.06 -2.02
C LEU A 17 -2.46 7.56 -1.81
N ASP A 18 -2.30 7.99 -0.56
CA ASP A 18 -1.94 9.37 -0.21
C ASP A 18 -0.59 9.80 -0.81
N LEU A 19 0.39 8.88 -0.89
CA LEU A 19 1.70 9.15 -1.48
C LEU A 19 1.65 9.42 -2.99
N VAL A 20 0.67 8.81 -3.66
CA VAL A 20 0.52 8.87 -5.12
C VAL A 20 -0.09 10.21 -5.56
N GLY A 21 -0.86 10.85 -4.68
CA GLY A 21 -1.35 12.21 -4.85
C GLY A 21 -2.86 12.34 -4.64
N PRO A 22 -3.46 13.49 -4.98
CA PRO A 22 -4.88 13.79 -4.76
C PRO A 22 -5.79 13.10 -5.80
N LEU A 23 -5.52 11.83 -6.10
CA LEU A 23 -6.32 11.04 -7.01
C LEU A 23 -7.44 10.33 -6.25
N GLU A 24 -8.65 10.37 -6.79
CA GLU A 24 -9.75 9.58 -6.26
C GLU A 24 -9.68 8.17 -6.86
N PHE A 25 -9.45 7.19 -6.00
CA PHE A 25 -9.51 5.78 -6.36
C PHE A 25 -10.91 5.25 -6.07
N SER A 26 -11.40 4.39 -6.96
CA SER A 26 -12.67 3.69 -6.79
C SER A 26 -12.62 2.75 -5.58
N GLU A 27 -13.79 2.53 -4.96
CA GLU A 27 -13.90 1.55 -3.85
C GLU A 27 -13.47 0.15 -4.28
N ALA A 28 -13.68 -0.22 -5.56
CA ALA A 28 -13.25 -1.49 -6.11
C ALA A 28 -11.73 -1.63 -6.11
N THR A 29 -11.00 -0.64 -6.65
CA THR A 29 -9.53 -0.65 -6.63
C THR A 29 -8.99 -0.61 -5.20
N ARG A 30 -9.58 0.19 -4.31
CA ARG A 30 -9.18 0.19 -2.89
C ARG A 30 -9.38 -1.18 -2.24
N SER A 31 -10.50 -1.86 -2.53
CA SER A 31 -10.78 -3.20 -2.01
C SER A 31 -9.75 -4.22 -2.49
N GLU A 32 -9.40 -4.22 -3.78
CA GLU A 32 -8.41 -5.14 -4.34
C GLU A 32 -7.01 -4.94 -3.73
N LEU A 33 -6.60 -3.68 -3.52
CA LEU A 33 -5.33 -3.36 -2.86
C LEU A 33 -5.33 -3.79 -1.39
N LEU A 34 -6.47 -3.64 -0.70
CA LEU A 34 -6.63 -4.07 0.69
C LEU A 34 -6.60 -5.59 0.84
N ASP A 35 -7.21 -6.32 -0.09
CA ASP A 35 -7.15 -7.78 -0.11
C ASP A 35 -5.69 -8.23 -0.24
N GLN A 36 -4.93 -7.65 -1.17
CA GLN A 36 -3.49 -7.92 -1.33
C GLN A 36 -2.69 -7.61 -0.05
N ALA A 37 -2.91 -6.44 0.55
CA ALA A 37 -2.22 -6.05 1.79
C ALA A 37 -2.54 -6.99 2.97
N THR A 38 -3.76 -7.50 3.02
CA THR A 38 -4.25 -8.41 4.05
C THR A 38 -3.65 -9.80 3.88
N GLU A 39 -3.59 -10.31 2.65
CA GLU A 39 -2.90 -11.56 2.32
C GLU A 39 -1.40 -11.51 2.69
N ASP A 40 -0.76 -10.36 2.44
CA ASP A 40 0.65 -10.14 2.77
C ASP A 40 0.89 -9.83 4.26
N GLY A 41 -0.15 -9.54 5.04
CA GLY A 41 -0.08 -9.31 6.48
C GLY A 41 0.43 -7.91 6.89
N GLY A 42 0.16 -6.87 6.11
CA GLY A 42 0.52 -5.48 6.46
C GLY A 42 2.03 -5.22 6.53
N LEU A 43 2.44 -4.20 7.29
CA LEU A 43 3.84 -3.81 7.46
C LEU A 43 4.36 -4.16 8.86
N ASN A 44 5.64 -4.55 8.92
CA ASN A 44 6.35 -4.89 10.15
C ASN A 44 7.74 -4.24 10.14
N TRP A 45 8.08 -3.58 11.26
CA TRP A 45 9.33 -2.84 11.44
C TRP A 45 10.19 -3.36 12.59
N ASP A 46 9.83 -4.49 13.20
CA ASP A 46 10.44 -5.02 14.43
C ASP A 46 11.90 -5.45 14.22
N THR A 47 12.20 -5.98 13.02
CA THR A 47 13.54 -6.43 12.66
C THR A 47 14.02 -5.79 11.35
N VAL A 48 15.32 -5.91 11.07
CA VAL A 48 15.88 -5.48 9.79
C VAL A 48 15.27 -6.28 8.64
N GLU A 49 15.13 -7.61 8.81
CA GLU A 49 14.53 -8.49 7.81
C GLU A 49 13.05 -8.13 7.55
N ASP A 50 12.28 -7.87 8.60
CA ASP A 50 10.88 -7.45 8.47
C ASP A 50 10.75 -6.08 7.81
N SER A 51 11.68 -5.17 8.10
CA SER A 51 11.74 -3.86 7.45
C SER A 51 12.02 -3.99 5.95
N GLU A 52 12.97 -4.83 5.55
CA GLU A 52 13.27 -5.11 4.13
C GLU A 52 12.07 -5.73 3.40
N LYS A 53 11.37 -6.68 4.05
CA LYS A 53 10.11 -7.23 3.50
C LYS A 53 9.03 -6.17 3.37
N SER A 54 8.90 -5.28 4.36
CA SER A 54 7.93 -4.18 4.33
C SER A 54 8.24 -3.18 3.22
N GLU A 55 9.51 -2.85 2.99
CA GLU A 55 9.94 -2.04 1.85
C GLU A 55 9.57 -2.69 0.51
N GLN A 56 9.73 -4.02 0.39
CA GLN A 56 9.32 -4.76 -0.79
C GLN A 56 7.80 -4.72 -0.99
N LYS A 57 7.00 -4.93 0.07
CA LYS A 57 5.53 -4.82 0.03
C LYS A 57 5.08 -3.44 -0.43
N ILE A 58 5.72 -2.37 0.06
CA ILE A 58 5.44 -0.99 -0.39
C ILE A 58 5.69 -0.86 -1.90
N GLY A 59 6.81 -1.38 -2.39
CA GLY A 59 7.12 -1.36 -3.83
C GLY A 59 6.06 -2.07 -4.68
N VAL A 60 5.59 -3.25 -4.23
CA VAL A 60 4.52 -3.99 -4.90
C VAL A 60 3.21 -3.22 -4.89
N MET A 61 2.83 -2.65 -3.73
CA MET A 61 1.60 -1.87 -3.59
C MET A 61 1.58 -0.65 -4.54
N LEU A 62 2.68 0.11 -4.59
CA LEU A 62 2.81 1.25 -5.49
C LEU A 62 2.77 0.85 -6.96
N ALA A 63 3.33 -0.31 -7.32
CA ALA A 63 3.26 -0.84 -8.68
C ALA A 63 1.81 -1.24 -9.06
N LEU A 64 1.06 -1.86 -8.14
CA LEU A 64 -0.35 -2.18 -8.34
C LEU A 64 -1.20 -0.91 -8.49
N ILE A 65 -0.97 0.11 -7.66
CA ILE A 65 -1.61 1.41 -7.79
C ILE A 65 -1.31 2.01 -9.18
N GLY A 66 -0.04 2.01 -9.60
CA GLY A 66 0.35 2.50 -10.93
C GLY A 66 -0.25 1.71 -12.11
N ALA A 67 -0.60 0.45 -11.89
CA ALA A 67 -1.27 -0.41 -12.86
C ALA A 67 -2.81 -0.30 -12.82
N SER A 68 -3.37 0.34 -11.81
CA SER A 68 -4.83 0.52 -11.66
C SER A 68 -5.39 1.45 -12.74
N ARG A 69 -6.65 1.24 -13.10
CA ARG A 69 -7.34 2.07 -14.10
C ARG A 69 -7.50 3.51 -13.60
N ASP A 70 -7.80 3.68 -12.33
CA ASP A 70 -7.97 4.99 -11.71
C ASP A 70 -6.70 5.83 -11.86
N PHE A 71 -5.52 5.23 -11.62
CA PHE A 71 -4.24 5.93 -11.82
C PHE A 71 -3.91 6.18 -13.30
N GLN A 72 -4.17 5.21 -14.19
CA GLN A 72 -3.81 5.31 -15.61
C GLN A 72 -4.66 6.32 -16.40
N PHE A 73 -5.87 6.61 -15.94
CA PHE A 73 -6.84 7.47 -16.63
C PHE A 73 -7.22 8.73 -15.85
N ALA A 74 -6.52 9.01 -14.74
CA ALA A 74 -6.63 10.23 -13.95
C ALA A 74 -6.17 11.50 -14.69
#